data_AF-A0A0P7Z3U5-F1
#
_entry.id   AF-A0A0P7Z3U5-F1
#
_cell.length_a   1.000
_cell.length_b   1.000
_cell.length_c   1.000
_cell.angle_alpha   90.00
_cell.angle_beta   90.00
_cell.angle_gamma   90.00
#
_symmetry.space_group_name_H-M   'P 1'
#
loop_
_entity.id
_entity.type
_entity.pdbx_description
1 polymer ?
#
loop_
_entity_poly.entity_id
_entity_poly.type
_entity_poly.pdbx_seq_one_letter_code
_entity_poly.pdbx_strand_id
1 'polypeptide(L)' 'MAQNRPPLPLPSHIHYELLLQLLERQTAKGIQQEPNQKEQLQALIITLRKAFSQQKQLEESCLRAQIPIEYHWSLNQ' A
#
# COMPACT_ATOMS: atom_id res chain seq x y z
N MET A 1 9.54 20.29 -26.55
CA MET A 1 8.23 19.66 -26.78
C MET A 1 7.95 18.76 -25.59
N ALA A 2 7.04 19.16 -24.69
CA ALA A 2 6.67 18.32 -23.55
C ALA A 2 5.83 17.16 -24.08
N GLN A 3 6.35 15.94 -23.97
CA GLN A 3 5.62 14.74 -24.34
C GLN A 3 4.41 14.62 -23.42
N ASN A 4 3.22 14.61 -24.00
CA ASN A 4 1.93 14.49 -23.29
C ASN A 4 1.78 13.05 -22.76
N ARG A 5 2.51 12.71 -21.69
CA ARG A 5 2.47 11.40 -21.05
C ARG A 5 1.26 11.34 -20.11
N PRO A 6 0.43 10.28 -20.16
CA PRO A 6 -0.63 10.10 -19.17
C PRO A 6 -0.02 10.02 -17.75
N PRO A 7 -0.77 10.43 -16.71
CA PRO A 7 -0.28 10.36 -15.33
C PRO A 7 0.13 8.92 -14.97
N LEU A 8 1.16 8.80 -14.14
CA LEU A 8 1.62 7.51 -13.63
C LEU A 8 0.54 6.94 -12.70
N PRO A 9 -0.06 5.78 -13.00
CA PRO A 9 -1.05 5.18 -12.13
C PRO A 9 -0.35 4.62 -10.89
N LEU A 10 -0.78 5.03 -9.70
CA LEU A 10 -0.33 4.48 -8.42
C LEU A 10 -1.53 3.97 -7.61
N PRO A 11 -1.37 2.94 -6.78
CA PRO A 11 -2.43 2.47 -5.90
C PRO A 11 -2.85 3.58 -4.92
N SER A 12 -4.15 3.77 -4.72
CA SER A 12 -4.64 4.63 -3.63
C SER A 12 -4.18 4.11 -2.26
N HIS A 13 -3.82 5.01 -1.35
CA HIS A 13 -3.33 4.65 0.00
C HIS A 13 -4.35 3.82 0.80
N ILE A 14 -5.64 4.03 0.53
CA ILE A 14 -6.75 3.29 1.15
C ILE A 14 -6.60 1.77 1.04
N HIS A 15 -5.90 1.25 0.03
CA HIS A 15 -5.62 -0.18 -0.11
C HIS A 15 -4.76 -0.72 1.04
N TYR A 16 -3.69 0.01 1.38
CA TYR A 16 -2.82 -0.36 2.49
C TYR A 16 -3.55 -0.21 3.81
N GLU A 17 -4.32 0.86 3.98
CA GLU A 17 -5.09 1.10 5.21
C GLU A 17 -6.13 0.01 5.44
N LEU A 18 -6.89 -0.37 4.40
CA LEU A 18 -7.88 -1.43 4.48
C LEU A 18 -7.24 -2.77 4.84
N LEU A 19 -6.15 -3.14 4.14
CA LEU A 19 -5.42 -4.38 4.42
C LEU A 19 -4.88 -4.40 5.86
N LEU A 20 -4.25 -3.31 6.31
CA LEU A 20 -3.71 -3.21 7.67
C LEU A 20 -4.82 -3.31 8.72
N GLN A 21 -5.94 -2.59 8.54
CA GLN A 21 -7.06 -2.67 9.47
C GLN A 21 -7.67 -4.07 9.54
N LEU A 22 -7.82 -4.75 8.40
CA LEU A 22 -8.34 -6.13 8.36
C LEU A 22 -7.41 -7.09 9.11
N LEU A 23 -6.10 -6.99 8.87
CA LEU A 23 -5.09 -7.84 9.49
C LEU A 23 -5.02 -7.59 11.00
N GLU A 24 -4.96 -6.34 11.43
CA GLU A 24 -4.80 -5.95 12.84
C GLU A 24 -6.08 -6.17 13.66
N ARG A 25 -7.27 -5.94 13.09
CA ARG A 25 -8.52 -5.93 13.86
C ARG A 25 -9.34 -7.21 13.74
N GLN A 26 -9.25 -7.90 12.61
CA GLN A 26 -10.07 -9.09 12.35
C GLN A 26 -9.21 -10.35 12.34
N THR A 27 -8.14 -10.37 11.53
CA THR A 27 -7.28 -11.56 11.40
C THR A 27 -6.57 -11.87 12.71
N ALA A 28 -6.00 -10.86 13.37
CA ALA A 28 -5.36 -11.03 14.68
C ALA A 28 -6.30 -11.63 15.75
N LYS A 29 -7.60 -11.34 15.68
CA LYS A 29 -8.60 -11.93 16.59
C LYS A 29 -8.85 -13.41 16.30
N GLY A 30 -8.87 -13.81 15.03
CA GLY A 30 -9.11 -15.19 14.61
C GLY A 30 -7.98 -16.16 14.96
N ILE A 31 -6.75 -15.67 15.12
CA ILE A 31 -5.55 -16.50 15.34
C ILE A 31 -4.93 -16.32 16.74
N GLN A 32 -5.70 -15.82 17.71
CA GLN A 32 -5.17 -15.49 19.04
C GLN A 32 -4.52 -16.66 19.80
N GLN A 33 -4.86 -17.90 19.50
CA GLN A 33 -4.29 -19.08 20.16
C GLN A 33 -3.20 -19.77 19.33
N GLU A 34 -2.88 -19.23 18.14
CA GLU A 34 -2.03 -19.88 17.15
C GLU A 34 -0.71 -19.10 17.00
N PRO A 35 0.36 -19.45 17.75
CA PRO A 35 1.58 -18.63 17.85
C PRO A 35 2.33 -18.48 16.52
N ASN A 36 2.42 -19.55 15.73
CA ASN A 36 3.08 -19.53 14.43
C ASN A 36 2.37 -18.58 13.44
N GLN A 37 1.04 -18.62 13.42
CA GLN A 37 0.21 -17.78 12.56
C GLN A 37 0.29 -16.31 13.01
N LYS A 38 0.39 -16.05 14.32
CA LYS A 38 0.63 -14.68 14.82
C LYS A 38 1.96 -14.12 14.32
N GLU A 39 3.03 -14.89 14.35
CA GLU A 39 4.34 -14.45 13.84
C GLU A 39 4.26 -14.14 12.34
N GLN A 40 3.62 -15.01 11.56
CA GLN A 40 3.39 -14.79 10.14
C GLN A 40 2.55 -13.52 9.88
N LEU A 41 1.49 -13.30 10.67
CA LEU A 41 0.66 -12.10 10.59
C LEU A 41 1.46 -10.83 10.88
N GLN A 42 2.31 -10.84 11.92
CA GLN A 42 3.17 -9.69 12.25
C GLN A 42 4.16 -9.39 11.13
N ALA A 43 4.80 -10.42 10.56
CA ALA A 43 5.70 -10.26 9.43
C ALA A 43 4.99 -9.66 8.20
N LEU A 44 3.75 -10.08 7.94
CA LEU A 44 2.91 -9.53 6.87
C LEU A 44 2.59 -8.05 7.11
N ILE A 45 2.13 -7.68 8.32
CA ILE A 45 1.82 -6.29 8.68
C ILE A 45 3.06 -5.40 8.52
N ILE A 46 4.23 -5.85 9.00
CA ILE A 46 5.49 -5.11 8.87
C ILE A 46 5.84 -4.90 7.39
N THR A 47 5.69 -5.93 6.57
CA THR A 47 5.95 -5.86 5.13
C THR A 47 5.04 -4.84 4.45
N LEU A 48 3.74 -4.84 4.76
CA LEU A 48 2.79 -3.89 4.19
C LEU A 48 3.09 -2.43 4.59
N ARG A 49 3.45 -2.19 5.86
CA ARG A 49 3.85 -0.85 6.31
C ARG A 49 5.13 -0.36 5.60
N LYS A 50 6.10 -1.26 5.37
CA LYS A 50 7.30 -0.94 4.59
C LYS A 50 6.96 -0.62 3.14
N ALA A 51 6.12 -1.43 2.50
CA ALA A 51 5.65 -1.18 1.14
C ALA A 51 4.93 0.17 1.02
N PHE A 52 4.07 0.50 1.98
CA PHE A 52 3.39 1.80 2.00
C PHE A 52 4.37 2.98 2.15
N SER A 53 5.38 2.85 3.01
CA SER A 53 6.44 3.87 3.13
C SER A 53 7.24 4.02 1.83
N GLN A 54 7.55 2.91 1.15
CA GLN A 54 8.26 2.94 -0.13
C GLN A 54 7.42 3.59 -1.23
N GLN A 55 6.10 3.35 -1.26
CA GLN A 55 5.22 4.03 -2.20
C GLN A 55 5.23 5.54 -1.98
N LYS A 56 5.16 6.02 -0.73
CA LYS A 56 5.26 7.46 -0.43
C LYS A 56 6.58 8.07 -0.89
N GLN A 57 7.69 7.35 -0.72
CA GLN A 57 8.99 7.79 -1.24
C GLN A 57 9.01 7.88 -2.77
N LEU A 58 8.35 6.94 -3.45
CA LEU A 58 8.18 6.98 -4.91
C LEU A 58 7.32 8.19 -5.34
N GLU A 59 6.21 8.44 -4.65
CA GLU A 59 5.33 9.60 -4.89
C GLU A 59 6.09 10.93 -4.75
N GLU A 60 6.86 11.08 -3.69
CA GLU A 60 7.74 12.25 -3.49
C GLU A 60 8.78 12.38 -4.60
N SER A 61 9.35 11.26 -5.05
CA SER A 61 10.31 11.25 -6.16
C SER A 61 9.66 11.69 -7.47
N CYS A 62 8.45 11.22 -7.76
CA CYS A 62 7.66 11.63 -8.92
C CYS A 62 7.30 13.12 -8.85
N LEU A 63 6.89 13.61 -7.68
CA LEU A 63 6.60 15.03 -7.46
C LEU A 63 7.83 15.91 -7.74
N ARG A 64 9.01 15.53 -7.20
CA ARG A 64 10.29 16.22 -7.48
C ARG A 64 10.66 16.22 -8.96
N ALA A 65 10.35 15.13 -9.66
CA ALA A 65 10.58 14.99 -11.10
C ALA A 65 9.47 15.59 -11.98
N GLN A 66 8.46 16.25 -11.39
CA GLN A 66 7.29 16.80 -12.08
C GLN A 66 6.54 15.76 -12.92
N ILE A 67 6.54 14.50 -12.46
CA ILE A 67 5.78 13.41 -13.06
C ILE A 67 4.37 13.43 -12.45
N PRO A 68 3.31 13.64 -13.24
CA PRO A 68 1.94 13.61 -12.73
C PRO A 68 1.57 12.20 -12.26
N ILE A 69 0.85 12.11 -11.14
CA ILE A 69 0.39 10.87 -10.52
C ILE A 69 -1.13 10.83 -10.56
N GLU A 70 -1.70 9.66 -10.83
CA GLU A 70 -3.12 9.39 -10.68
C GLU A 70 -3.32 8.20 -9.72
N TYR A 71 -4.19 8.37 -8.73
CA TYR A 71 -4.45 7.34 -7.73
C TYR A 71 -5.60 6.43 -8.16
N HIS A 72 -5.34 5.12 -8.18
CA HIS A 72 -6.28 4.10 -8.64
C HIS A 72 -6.73 3.22 -7.48
N TRP A 73 -8.05 3.09 -7.35
CA TRP A 73 -8.75 2.28 -6.35
C TRP A 73 -9.16 0.90 -6.88
N SER A 74 -9.10 0.68 -8.20
CA SER A 74 -9.19 -0.62 -8.83
C SER A 74 -8.55 -0.56 -10.22
N LEU A 75 -8.29 -1.71 -10.84
CA LEU A 75 -7.80 -1.79 -12.22
C LEU A 75 -8.93 -1.76 -13.26
N ASN A 76 -10.19 -1.81 -12.82
CA ASN A 76 -11.36 -1.76 -13.70
C ASN A 76 -11.84 -0.31 -13.75
N GLN A 77 -11.81 0.28 -14.95
CA GLN A 77 -12.49 1.54 -15.25
C GLN A 77 -13.83 1.25 -15.93
#